data_AF-A0A7S0GSF2-F1
#
_entry.id   AF-A0A7S0GSF2-F1
#
_cell.length_a   1.000
_cell.length_b   1.000
_cell.length_c   1.000
_cell.angle_alpha   90.00
_cell.angle_beta   90.00
_cell.angle_gamma   90.00
#
_symmetry.space_group_name_H-M   'P 1'
#
loop_
_entity.id
_entity.type
_entity.pdbx_description
1 polymer ?
#
loop_
_entity_poly.entity_id
_entity_poly.type
_entity_poly.pdbx_seq_one_letter_code
_entity_poly.pdbx_strand_id
1 'polypeptide(L)'
;VKCEPPAHAPGEAAVALRVAETFSTQTTLFSYEAEPLLVGVTPAQGPRSGGSLVTLAFVDTPSHRVACSFGAVFPVAGRREGFALTCVSPASTVPGSDDTVGRIPVGATHVGAGVAELTLWFAYLPEPDAGVPAPVAVSAGGGALVTVDVANLAEGVAAECRFGLAVVPATRVGNAATVSCVAPRAAPGFVTLGVTLLDPRDGQTASEVASSPRRALVDFAFEVPA
;
A
#
# COMPACT_ATOMS: atom_id res chain seq x y z
N VAL A 1 28.17 31.25 4.06
CA VAL A 1 29.06 30.20 3.53
C VAL A 1 28.30 28.88 3.59
N LYS A 2 28.36 28.04 2.56
CA LYS A 2 27.76 26.69 2.55
C LYS A 2 28.88 25.69 2.29
N CYS A 3 29.01 24.69 3.14
CA CYS A 3 29.96 23.59 2.99
C CYS A 3 29.26 22.26 3.31
N GLU A 4 29.80 21.18 2.79
CA GLU A 4 29.38 19.82 3.10
C GLU A 4 30.34 19.25 4.15
N PRO A 5 29.84 18.74 5.29
CA PRO A 5 30.70 18.19 6.33
C PRO A 5 31.38 16.91 5.84
N PRO A 6 32.66 16.68 6.19
CA PRO A 6 33.35 15.43 5.84
C PRO A 6 32.78 14.25 6.63
N ALA A 7 33.07 13.03 6.17
CA ALA A 7 32.71 11.81 6.91
C ALA A 7 33.39 11.79 8.29
N HIS A 8 32.63 11.45 9.32
CA HIS A 8 33.07 11.41 10.72
C HIS A 8 32.30 10.32 11.48
N ALA A 9 32.90 9.79 12.55
CA ALA A 9 32.19 8.89 13.44
C ALA A 9 31.06 9.63 14.20
N PRO A 10 30.02 8.94 14.67
CA PRO A 10 28.97 9.59 15.48
C PRO A 10 29.55 10.31 16.70
N GLY A 11 29.07 11.53 16.98
CA GLY A 11 29.53 12.37 18.08
C GLY A 11 29.56 13.87 17.76
N GLU A 12 29.92 14.68 18.75
CA GLU A 12 30.04 16.14 18.58
C GLU A 12 31.41 16.54 18.03
N ALA A 13 31.40 17.43 17.04
CA ALA A 13 32.58 18.05 16.47
C ALA A 13 32.45 19.58 16.54
N ALA A 14 33.53 20.26 16.93
CA ALA A 14 33.56 21.72 16.93
C ALA A 14 33.76 22.26 15.51
N VAL A 15 32.89 23.17 15.08
CA VAL A 15 32.99 23.87 13.79
C VAL A 15 33.51 25.28 14.02
N ALA A 16 34.62 25.60 13.35
CA ALA A 16 35.22 26.92 13.31
C ALA A 16 35.43 27.36 11.85
N LEU A 17 35.21 28.65 11.57
CA LEU A 17 35.48 29.21 10.26
C LEU A 17 36.88 29.82 10.25
N ARG A 18 37.68 29.53 9.23
CA ARG A 18 38.97 30.20 9.02
C ARG A 18 38.85 31.25 7.93
N VAL A 19 39.22 32.49 8.25
CA VAL A 19 39.30 33.61 7.29
C VAL A 19 40.74 34.11 7.29
N ALA A 20 41.39 34.07 6.12
CA ALA A 20 42.84 34.22 5.98
C ALA A 20 43.60 33.24 6.90
N GLU A 21 44.30 33.72 7.93
CA GLU A 21 45.07 32.89 8.86
C GLU A 21 44.45 32.77 10.26
N THR A 22 43.30 33.40 10.50
CA THR A 22 42.64 33.39 11.82
C THR A 22 41.38 32.54 11.81
N PHE A 23 41.19 31.74 12.86
CA PHE A 23 39.94 31.03 13.13
C PHE A 23 38.94 31.93 13.87
N SER A 24 37.66 31.66 13.69
CA SER A 24 36.59 32.30 14.45
C SER A 24 36.76 32.02 15.95
N THR A 25 36.55 33.04 16.78
CA THR A 25 36.59 32.92 18.25
C THR A 25 35.38 32.19 18.81
N GLN A 26 34.28 32.17 18.05
CA GLN A 26 33.08 31.43 18.38
C GLN A 26 33.10 30.09 17.65
N THR A 27 33.07 29.01 18.42
CA THR A 27 32.93 27.63 17.94
C THR A 27 31.49 27.18 18.17
N THR A 28 30.92 26.47 17.19
CA THR A 28 29.60 25.85 17.32
C THR A 28 29.78 24.34 17.29
N LEU A 29 29.07 23.63 18.16
CA LEU A 29 29.06 22.16 18.14
C LEU A 29 28.16 21.68 17.00
N PHE A 30 28.70 20.76 16.21
CA PHE A 30 28.00 20.05 15.15
C PHE A 30 27.92 18.58 15.52
N SER A 31 26.72 18.01 15.50
CA SER A 31 26.49 16.61 15.86
C SER A 31 26.50 15.74 14.62
N TYR A 32 27.39 14.74 14.59
CA TYR A 32 27.32 13.61 13.66
C TYR A 32 26.45 12.53 14.30
N GLU A 33 25.32 12.23 13.66
CA GLU A 33 24.37 11.22 14.13
C GLU A 33 24.66 9.87 13.48
N ALA A 34 24.49 8.78 14.22
CA ALA A 34 24.54 7.44 13.65
C ALA A 34 23.36 7.19 12.71
N GLU A 35 23.56 6.33 11.70
CA GLU A 35 22.44 5.84 10.91
C GLU A 35 21.55 4.94 11.78
N PRO A 36 20.22 5.08 11.68
CA PRO A 36 19.32 4.28 12.51
C PRO A 36 19.31 2.82 12.03
N LEU A 37 19.58 1.88 12.93
CA LEU A 37 19.56 0.46 12.59
C LEU A 37 18.12 -0.04 12.47
N LEU A 38 17.71 -0.33 11.25
CA LEU A 38 16.38 -0.84 10.91
C LEU A 38 16.30 -2.36 11.14
N VAL A 39 15.29 -2.81 11.88
CA VAL A 39 15.09 -4.22 12.27
C VAL A 39 13.82 -4.84 11.73
N GLY A 40 12.85 -4.04 11.28
CA GLY A 40 11.58 -4.57 10.79
C GLY A 40 10.78 -3.60 9.94
N VAL A 41 9.91 -4.17 9.12
CA VAL A 41 8.93 -3.46 8.30
C VAL A 41 7.58 -4.16 8.40
N THR A 42 6.54 -3.42 8.76
CA THR A 42 5.17 -3.95 8.88
C THR A 42 4.14 -2.94 8.39
N PRO A 43 3.26 -3.31 7.44
CA PRO A 43 3.31 -4.53 6.64
C PRO A 43 4.50 -4.50 5.68
N ALA A 44 5.03 -5.68 5.32
CA ALA A 44 6.11 -5.82 4.34
C ALA A 44 5.61 -5.83 2.88
N GLN A 45 4.33 -5.55 2.67
CA GLN A 45 3.67 -5.57 1.36
C GLN A 45 2.47 -4.62 1.32
N GLY A 46 2.09 -4.19 0.12
CA GLY A 46 0.94 -3.31 -0.14
C GLY A 46 0.58 -3.24 -1.62
N PRO A 47 -0.49 -2.53 -2.01
CA PRO A 47 -0.95 -2.48 -3.38
C PRO A 47 -0.02 -1.61 -4.24
N ARG A 48 0.07 -1.94 -5.53
CA ARG A 48 0.87 -1.20 -6.53
C ARG A 48 0.46 0.29 -6.64
N SER A 49 -0.80 0.60 -6.38
CA SER A 49 -1.34 1.97 -6.29
C SER A 49 -0.77 2.80 -5.12
N GLY A 50 -0.09 2.17 -4.15
CA GLY A 50 0.42 2.84 -2.96
C GLY A 50 -0.65 3.07 -1.89
N GLY A 51 -0.35 3.92 -0.90
CA GLY A 51 -1.29 4.29 0.15
C GLY A 51 -1.25 3.43 1.40
N SER A 52 -0.42 2.39 1.46
CA SER A 52 -0.27 1.57 2.66
C SER A 52 0.49 2.32 3.75
N LEU A 53 -0.04 2.30 4.97
CA LEU A 53 0.68 2.80 6.15
C LEU A 53 1.73 1.76 6.58
N VAL A 54 2.99 2.02 6.26
CA VAL A 54 4.13 1.15 6.54
C VAL A 54 4.87 1.64 7.77
N THR A 55 5.09 0.75 8.73
CA THR A 55 5.84 1.00 9.96
C THR A 55 7.23 0.40 9.86
N LEU A 56 8.25 1.24 9.95
CA LEU A 56 9.66 0.88 10.04
C LEU A 56 10.07 0.85 11.52
N ALA A 57 10.59 -0.29 11.98
CA ALA A 57 11.01 -0.50 13.36
C ALA A 57 12.54 -0.44 13.47
N PHE A 58 13.03 0.22 14.52
CA PHE A 58 14.46 0.45 14.76
C PHE A 58 14.91 -0.15 16.09
N VAL A 59 16.22 -0.38 16.24
CA VAL A 59 16.82 -0.70 17.55
C VAL A 59 16.72 0.49 18.50
N ASP A 60 17.05 1.68 17.99
CA ASP A 60 17.08 2.93 18.73
C ASP A 60 16.10 3.95 18.16
N THR A 61 15.76 4.97 18.95
CA THR A 61 14.87 6.04 18.48
C THR A 61 15.54 6.81 17.32
N PRO A 62 14.96 6.80 16.11
CA PRO A 62 15.56 7.50 14.97
C PRO A 62 15.53 9.02 15.21
N SER A 63 16.46 9.76 14.60
CA SER A 63 16.49 11.22 14.77
C SER A 63 15.38 11.93 14.00
N HIS A 64 15.17 13.22 14.30
CA HIS A 64 14.21 14.10 13.62
C HIS A 64 14.45 14.29 12.12
N ARG A 65 15.62 13.91 11.62
CA ARG A 65 16.07 14.14 10.24
C ARG A 65 15.96 12.92 9.34
N VAL A 66 15.42 11.81 9.87
CA VAL A 66 15.26 10.55 9.13
C VAL A 66 13.96 10.57 8.32
N ALA A 67 14.04 10.16 7.05
CA ALA A 67 12.91 9.98 6.14
C ALA A 67 12.90 8.55 5.58
N CYS A 68 11.72 8.06 5.21
CA CYS A 68 11.58 6.74 4.59
C CYS A 68 12.06 6.77 3.14
N SER A 69 12.51 5.62 2.65
CA SER A 69 12.84 5.36 1.26
C SER A 69 12.14 4.11 0.76
N PHE A 70 11.57 4.18 -0.43
CA PHE A 70 10.96 3.06 -1.14
C PHE A 70 11.63 2.93 -2.52
N GLY A 71 12.64 2.06 -2.63
CA GLY A 71 13.46 1.96 -3.83
C GLY A 71 14.13 3.29 -4.14
N ALA A 72 13.85 3.83 -5.33
CA ALA A 72 14.34 5.15 -5.75
C ALA A 72 13.52 6.34 -5.19
N VAL A 73 12.38 6.09 -4.54
CA VAL A 73 11.53 7.16 -3.99
C VAL A 73 12.04 7.56 -2.61
N PHE A 74 12.71 8.71 -2.57
CA PHE A 74 13.23 9.34 -1.35
C PHE A 74 13.33 10.86 -1.56
N PRO A 75 13.04 11.70 -0.54
CA PRO A 75 12.55 11.34 0.79
C PRO A 75 11.03 11.14 0.83
N VAL A 76 10.58 10.11 1.54
CA VAL A 76 9.16 9.93 1.91
C VAL A 76 8.97 10.38 3.35
N ALA A 77 8.07 11.35 3.54
CA ALA A 77 7.76 11.89 4.86
C ALA A 77 7.20 10.80 5.78
N GLY A 78 7.63 10.80 7.04
CA GLY A 78 7.21 9.84 8.04
C GLY A 78 6.88 10.48 9.38
N ARG A 79 6.01 9.83 10.14
CA ARG A 79 5.66 10.18 11.52
C ARG A 79 6.41 9.24 12.47
N ARG A 80 7.22 9.82 13.35
CA ARG A 80 7.96 9.07 14.36
C ARG A 80 7.15 8.87 15.62
N GLU A 81 7.27 7.68 16.19
CA GLU A 81 6.72 7.34 17.49
C GLU A 81 7.62 6.31 18.17
N GLY A 82 8.40 6.73 19.18
CA GLY A 82 9.39 5.88 19.84
C GLY A 82 10.40 5.28 18.86
N PHE A 83 10.51 3.95 18.85
CA PHE A 83 11.40 3.17 17.98
C PHE A 83 10.80 2.90 16.59
N ALA A 84 9.79 3.68 16.16
CA ALA A 84 9.10 3.47 14.91
C ALA A 84 9.03 4.75 14.05
N LEU A 85 9.06 4.56 12.73
CA LEU A 85 8.77 5.58 11.72
C LEU A 85 7.67 5.04 10.79
N THR A 86 6.53 5.72 10.79
CA THR A 86 5.37 5.36 9.96
C THR A 86 5.32 6.23 8.71
N CYS A 87 5.21 5.62 7.54
CA CYS A 87 5.24 6.29 6.24
C CYS A 87 4.18 5.70 5.32
N VAL A 88 3.65 6.50 4.41
CA VAL A 88 2.71 6.03 3.40
C VAL A 88 3.49 5.58 2.17
N SER A 89 3.27 4.34 1.71
CA SER A 89 3.94 3.82 0.52
C SER A 89 3.51 4.62 -0.73
N PRO A 90 4.45 5.02 -1.60
CA PRO A 90 4.12 5.65 -2.87
C PRO A 90 3.52 4.64 -3.84
N ALA A 91 2.84 5.13 -4.88
CA ALA A 91 2.51 4.31 -6.04
C ALA A 91 3.81 3.86 -6.73
N SER A 92 3.80 2.65 -7.30
CA SER A 92 5.00 2.06 -7.89
C SER A 92 4.69 1.41 -9.22
N THR A 93 5.51 1.67 -10.23
CA THR A 93 5.44 0.96 -11.53
C THR A 93 6.48 -0.15 -11.62
N VAL A 94 7.06 -0.56 -10.49
CA VAL A 94 8.07 -1.62 -10.46
C VAL A 94 7.49 -2.84 -11.18
N PRO A 95 8.18 -3.36 -12.20
CA PRO A 95 7.67 -4.46 -13.00
C PRO A 95 7.58 -5.70 -12.11
N GLY A 96 6.41 -5.92 -11.56
CA GLY A 96 5.89 -7.26 -11.34
C GLY A 96 5.17 -7.66 -12.61
N SER A 97 5.55 -8.78 -13.23
CA SER A 97 4.64 -9.42 -14.20
C SER A 97 3.28 -9.66 -13.51
N ASP A 98 2.22 -9.93 -14.29
CA ASP A 98 0.87 -10.17 -13.74
C ASP A 98 0.81 -11.27 -12.65
N ASP A 99 1.90 -12.02 -12.46
CA ASP A 99 2.07 -13.08 -11.47
C ASP A 99 3.32 -12.93 -10.55
N THR A 100 4.15 -11.87 -10.70
CA THR A 100 5.32 -11.66 -9.82
C THR A 100 5.19 -10.42 -8.95
N VAL A 101 5.44 -10.62 -7.66
CA VAL A 101 5.47 -9.55 -6.65
C VAL A 101 6.65 -8.63 -6.92
N GLY A 102 6.39 -7.35 -7.18
CA GLY A 102 7.43 -6.35 -7.39
C GLY A 102 8.08 -6.00 -6.05
N ARG A 103 9.30 -6.48 -5.78
CA ARG A 103 10.03 -6.17 -4.54
C ARG A 103 10.98 -5.01 -4.75
N ILE A 104 10.92 -4.04 -3.84
CA ILE A 104 11.87 -2.94 -3.75
C ILE A 104 12.53 -2.90 -2.38
N PRO A 105 13.75 -2.37 -2.29
CA PRO A 105 14.35 -2.16 -0.99
C PRO A 105 13.59 -1.04 -0.26
N VAL A 106 13.38 -1.21 1.04
CA VAL A 106 12.73 -0.22 1.91
C VAL A 106 13.65 0.09 3.07
N GLY A 107 13.68 1.35 3.47
CA GLY A 107 14.42 1.73 4.67
C GLY A 107 14.23 3.18 5.04
N ALA A 108 15.16 3.68 5.83
CA ALA A 108 15.12 5.05 6.32
C ALA A 108 16.53 5.59 6.48
N THR A 109 16.78 6.80 5.98
CA THR A 109 18.07 7.47 6.09
C THR A 109 17.89 8.96 6.36
N HIS A 110 18.97 9.62 6.79
CA HIS A 110 19.00 11.06 7.05
C HIS A 110 18.81 11.84 5.75
N VAL A 111 17.96 12.87 5.79
CA VAL A 111 17.77 13.76 4.64
C VAL A 111 19.08 14.49 4.34
N GLY A 112 19.69 14.17 3.20
CA GLY A 112 20.98 14.72 2.76
C GLY A 112 22.17 13.75 2.88
N ALA A 113 21.98 12.57 3.47
CA ALA A 113 22.93 11.47 3.38
C ALA A 113 22.72 10.67 2.08
N GLY A 114 23.75 9.95 1.64
CA GLY A 114 23.60 8.91 0.63
C GLY A 114 22.64 7.82 1.10
N VAL A 115 21.98 7.12 0.18
CA VAL A 115 21.06 6.03 0.54
C VAL A 115 21.88 4.92 1.21
N ALA A 116 21.59 4.64 2.48
CA ALA A 116 22.22 3.57 3.26
C ALA A 116 21.96 2.20 2.63
N GLU A 117 22.78 1.19 2.90
CA GLU A 117 22.51 -0.18 2.45
C GLU A 117 21.18 -0.67 3.04
N LEU A 118 20.21 -0.92 2.16
CA LEU A 118 18.84 -1.27 2.51
C LEU A 118 18.71 -2.78 2.65
N THR A 119 18.50 -3.28 3.88
CA THR A 119 18.40 -4.73 4.14
C THR A 119 16.97 -5.26 4.06
N LEU A 120 15.96 -4.38 4.19
CA LEU A 120 14.55 -4.76 4.18
C LEU A 120 13.94 -4.58 2.80
N TRP A 121 12.88 -5.36 2.55
CA TRP A 121 12.17 -5.36 1.28
C TRP A 121 10.69 -5.07 1.49
N PHE A 122 10.12 -4.28 0.59
CA PHE A 122 8.70 -4.04 0.48
C PHE A 122 8.17 -4.61 -0.84
N ALA A 123 7.08 -5.35 -0.77
CA ALA A 123 6.45 -6.02 -1.89
C ALA A 123 5.22 -5.25 -2.38
N TYR A 124 5.25 -4.79 -3.63
CA TYR A 124 4.05 -4.29 -4.31
C TYR A 124 3.29 -5.46 -4.92
N LEU A 125 2.08 -5.68 -4.42
CA LEU A 125 1.14 -6.67 -4.90
C LEU A 125 0.35 -6.09 -6.08
N PRO A 126 0.01 -6.92 -7.09
CA PRO A 126 -0.92 -6.52 -8.12
C PRO A 126 -2.29 -6.19 -7.52
N GLU A 127 -3.03 -5.33 -8.20
CA GLU A 127 -4.38 -4.96 -7.80
C GLU A 127 -5.33 -6.16 -7.97
N PRO A 128 -6.32 -6.32 -7.07
CA PRO A 128 -7.35 -7.32 -7.25
C PRO A 128 -8.21 -6.97 -8.46
N ASP A 129 -8.45 -7.94 -9.34
CA ASP A 129 -9.23 -7.74 -10.58
C ASP A 129 -10.43 -8.69 -10.60
N ALA A 130 -11.63 -8.12 -10.60
CA ALA A 130 -12.87 -8.87 -10.59
C ALA A 130 -13.26 -9.25 -12.03
N GLY A 131 -13.32 -10.56 -12.26
CA GLY A 131 -13.83 -11.17 -13.47
C GLY A 131 -15.34 -11.04 -13.61
N VAL A 132 -15.88 -11.80 -14.57
CA VAL A 132 -17.31 -11.75 -14.90
C VAL A 132 -18.10 -12.56 -13.86
N PRO A 133 -19.22 -12.02 -13.31
CA PRO A 133 -20.08 -12.78 -12.43
C PRO A 133 -20.76 -13.95 -13.14
N ALA A 134 -20.89 -15.07 -12.45
CA ALA A 134 -21.64 -16.23 -12.89
C ALA A 134 -22.71 -16.59 -11.84
N PRO A 135 -24.01 -16.65 -12.20
CA PRO A 135 -24.58 -16.21 -13.47
C PRO A 135 -24.57 -14.68 -13.62
N VAL A 136 -24.55 -14.19 -14.86
CA VAL A 136 -24.65 -12.74 -15.17
C VAL A 136 -26.07 -12.17 -14.98
N ALA A 137 -27.08 -13.05 -14.84
CA ALA A 137 -28.47 -12.69 -14.67
C ALA A 137 -29.14 -13.57 -13.62
N VAL A 138 -29.98 -12.96 -12.78
CA VAL A 138 -30.69 -13.61 -11.68
C VAL A 138 -32.11 -13.06 -11.57
N SER A 139 -32.98 -13.78 -10.88
CA SER A 139 -34.36 -13.32 -10.64
C SER A 139 -34.38 -12.04 -9.78
N ALA A 140 -35.23 -11.09 -10.17
CA ALA A 140 -35.53 -9.89 -9.37
C ALA A 140 -36.07 -10.22 -7.96
N GLY A 141 -36.56 -11.45 -7.75
CA GLY A 141 -36.95 -11.96 -6.44
C GLY A 141 -35.79 -12.10 -5.44
N GLY A 142 -34.54 -12.06 -5.90
CA GLY A 142 -33.36 -12.28 -5.07
C GLY A 142 -33.15 -13.76 -4.70
N GLY A 143 -32.13 -14.03 -3.88
CA GLY A 143 -31.83 -15.36 -3.34
C GLY A 143 -30.93 -16.24 -4.21
N ALA A 144 -30.61 -15.82 -5.44
CA ALA A 144 -29.69 -16.55 -6.31
C ALA A 144 -28.24 -16.38 -5.84
N LEU A 145 -27.46 -17.45 -5.89
CA LEU A 145 -26.02 -17.41 -5.62
C LEU A 145 -25.27 -16.91 -6.87
N VAL A 146 -24.50 -15.86 -6.72
CA VAL A 146 -23.62 -15.28 -7.74
C VAL A 146 -22.17 -15.48 -7.30
N THR A 147 -21.36 -16.06 -8.17
CA THR A 147 -19.93 -16.26 -7.97
C THR A 147 -19.14 -15.29 -8.85
N VAL A 148 -18.07 -14.71 -8.31
CA VAL A 148 -17.15 -13.82 -9.03
C VAL A 148 -15.73 -14.30 -8.78
N ASP A 149 -14.99 -14.56 -9.86
CA ASP A 149 -13.55 -14.79 -9.76
C ASP A 149 -12.85 -13.44 -9.60
N VAL A 150 -12.03 -13.30 -8.57
CA VAL A 150 -11.27 -12.10 -8.24
C VAL A 150 -9.79 -12.47 -8.26
N ALA A 151 -9.11 -12.17 -9.37
CA ALA A 151 -7.67 -12.36 -9.47
C ALA A 151 -6.96 -11.55 -8.37
N ASN A 152 -5.83 -12.06 -7.88
CA ASN A 152 -5.01 -11.43 -6.83
C ASN A 152 -5.74 -11.15 -5.50
N LEU A 153 -6.80 -11.91 -5.19
CA LEU A 153 -7.47 -11.83 -3.89
C LEU A 153 -6.57 -12.38 -2.77
N ALA A 154 -6.03 -11.50 -1.94
CA ALA A 154 -5.19 -11.87 -0.79
C ALA A 154 -5.93 -12.78 0.21
N GLU A 155 -5.19 -13.70 0.83
CA GLU A 155 -5.73 -14.57 1.86
C GLU A 155 -6.10 -13.79 3.13
N GLY A 156 -7.20 -14.18 3.78
CA GLY A 156 -7.68 -13.56 5.02
C GLY A 156 -8.36 -12.21 4.86
N VAL A 157 -8.50 -11.69 3.63
CA VAL A 157 -9.26 -10.48 3.33
C VAL A 157 -10.75 -10.82 3.24
N ALA A 158 -11.57 -10.11 4.01
CA ALA A 158 -13.02 -10.21 3.91
C ALA A 158 -13.49 -9.42 2.69
N ALA A 159 -14.58 -9.86 2.05
CA ALA A 159 -15.13 -9.19 0.88
C ALA A 159 -16.64 -9.00 1.02
N GLU A 160 -17.16 -8.00 0.34
CA GLU A 160 -18.59 -7.72 0.21
C GLU A 160 -18.94 -7.53 -1.26
N CYS A 161 -20.08 -8.07 -1.69
CA CYS A 161 -20.61 -7.77 -3.01
C CYS A 161 -21.57 -6.60 -2.93
N ARG A 162 -21.45 -5.68 -3.87
CA ARG A 162 -22.34 -4.54 -4.03
C ARG A 162 -23.13 -4.68 -5.33
N PHE A 163 -24.43 -4.91 -5.20
CA PHE A 163 -25.40 -4.89 -6.29
C PHE A 163 -26.03 -3.50 -6.36
N GLY A 164 -25.42 -2.59 -7.13
CA GLY A 164 -25.85 -1.20 -7.24
C GLY A 164 -25.68 -0.47 -5.90
N LEU A 165 -26.79 -0.29 -5.17
CA LEU A 165 -26.78 0.30 -3.83
C LEU A 165 -26.88 -0.74 -2.70
N ALA A 166 -27.20 -1.99 -3.01
CA ALA A 166 -27.36 -3.04 -2.01
C ALA A 166 -26.02 -3.74 -1.76
N VAL A 167 -25.57 -3.76 -0.50
CA VAL A 167 -24.34 -4.45 -0.08
C VAL A 167 -24.72 -5.75 0.63
N VAL A 168 -24.08 -6.85 0.24
CA VAL A 168 -24.27 -8.18 0.84
C VAL A 168 -22.91 -8.79 1.19
N PRO A 169 -22.82 -9.56 2.27
CA PRO A 169 -21.57 -10.23 2.65
C PRO A 169 -21.16 -11.23 1.56
N ALA A 170 -19.87 -11.28 1.24
CA ALA A 170 -19.31 -12.29 0.37
C ALA A 170 -18.69 -13.43 1.18
N THR A 171 -18.83 -14.66 0.70
CA THR A 171 -18.16 -15.83 1.25
C THR A 171 -17.11 -16.32 0.26
N ARG A 172 -15.88 -16.55 0.73
CA ARG A 172 -14.82 -17.11 -0.11
C ARG A 172 -15.12 -18.58 -0.38
N VAL A 173 -15.06 -18.97 -1.65
CA VAL A 173 -15.33 -20.36 -2.05
C VAL A 173 -14.02 -21.14 -2.06
N GLY A 174 -13.76 -21.87 -0.98
CA GLY A 174 -12.55 -22.69 -0.83
C GLY A 174 -11.25 -21.89 -0.74
N ASN A 175 -10.15 -22.46 -1.25
CA ASN A 175 -8.83 -21.81 -1.32
C ASN A 175 -8.63 -20.98 -2.59
N ALA A 176 -9.64 -20.94 -3.48
CA ALA A 176 -9.56 -20.23 -4.74
C ALA A 176 -9.80 -18.73 -4.56
N ALA A 177 -9.38 -17.96 -5.56
CA ALA A 177 -9.62 -16.53 -5.66
C ALA A 177 -11.06 -16.23 -6.13
N THR A 178 -12.06 -16.95 -5.58
CA THR A 178 -13.47 -16.86 -5.97
C THR A 178 -14.32 -16.46 -4.77
N VAL A 179 -15.19 -15.47 -4.95
CA VAL A 179 -16.14 -15.01 -3.93
C VAL A 179 -17.57 -15.34 -4.36
N SER A 180 -18.41 -15.71 -3.40
CA SER A 180 -19.84 -15.98 -3.64
C SER A 180 -20.73 -15.12 -2.79
N CYS A 181 -21.81 -14.63 -3.39
CA CYS A 181 -22.73 -13.67 -2.79
C CYS A 181 -24.16 -14.03 -3.16
N VAL A 182 -25.10 -13.76 -2.25
CA VAL A 182 -26.53 -13.98 -2.52
C VAL A 182 -27.13 -12.69 -3.05
N ALA A 183 -27.67 -12.71 -4.27
CA ALA A 183 -28.28 -11.55 -4.89
C ALA A 183 -29.48 -11.06 -4.06
N PRO A 184 -29.52 -9.77 -3.66
CA PRO A 184 -30.65 -9.21 -2.95
C PRO A 184 -31.86 -9.06 -3.88
N ARG A 185 -33.06 -8.93 -3.29
CA ARG A 185 -34.26 -8.59 -4.05
C ARG A 185 -34.13 -7.16 -4.58
N ALA A 186 -34.35 -6.97 -5.87
CA ALA A 186 -34.26 -5.67 -6.53
C ALA A 186 -35.34 -5.53 -7.61
N ALA A 187 -35.60 -4.29 -8.04
CA ALA A 187 -36.44 -4.08 -9.21
C ALA A 187 -35.74 -4.64 -10.48
N PRO A 188 -36.49 -5.19 -11.45
CA PRO A 188 -35.91 -5.61 -12.72
C PRO A 188 -35.17 -4.47 -13.39
N GLY A 189 -33.94 -4.72 -13.84
CA GLY A 189 -33.10 -3.71 -14.50
C GLY A 189 -31.62 -4.05 -14.44
N PHE A 190 -30.80 -3.18 -15.04
CA PHE A 190 -29.35 -3.30 -15.01
C PHE A 190 -28.81 -2.76 -13.69
N VAL A 191 -27.95 -3.57 -13.06
CA VAL A 191 -27.31 -3.23 -11.79
C VAL A 191 -25.82 -3.54 -11.90
N THR A 192 -24.98 -2.62 -11.45
CA THR A 192 -23.53 -2.84 -11.38
C THR A 192 -23.21 -3.79 -10.24
N LEU A 193 -22.35 -4.78 -10.50
CA LEU A 193 -21.75 -5.59 -9.45
C LEU A 193 -20.33 -5.09 -9.15
N GLY A 194 -20.09 -4.75 -7.90
CA GLY A 194 -18.76 -4.47 -7.37
C GLY A 194 -18.40 -5.47 -6.28
N VAL A 195 -17.10 -5.74 -6.13
CA VAL A 195 -16.56 -6.47 -4.98
C VAL A 195 -15.70 -5.49 -4.19
N THR A 196 -16.07 -5.24 -2.95
CA THR A 196 -15.31 -4.41 -2.02
C THR A 196 -14.50 -5.30 -1.11
N LEU A 197 -13.22 -5.01 -0.96
CA LEU A 197 -12.35 -5.72 -0.03
C LEU A 197 -12.28 -4.96 1.30
N LEU A 198 -12.34 -5.69 2.40
CA LEU A 198 -12.28 -5.17 3.77
C LEU A 198 -11.00 -5.68 4.43
N ASP A 199 -10.17 -4.75 4.92
CA ASP A 199 -9.01 -5.11 5.73
C ASP A 199 -9.47 -5.41 7.17
N PRO A 200 -9.18 -6.61 7.73
CA PRO A 200 -9.55 -6.96 9.10
C PRO A 200 -9.01 -6.01 10.17
N ARG A 201 -7.96 -5.22 9.85
CA ARG A 201 -7.24 -4.40 10.84
C ARG A 201 -7.84 -3.02 11.07
N ASP A 202 -8.58 -2.45 10.11
CA ASP A 202 -9.04 -1.06 10.19
C ASP A 202 -10.55 -0.86 10.08
N GLY A 203 -11.34 -1.90 9.76
CA GLY A 203 -12.79 -1.74 9.55
C GLY A 203 -13.14 -0.72 8.46
N GLN A 204 -12.16 -0.32 7.64
CA GLN A 204 -12.29 0.59 6.51
C GLN A 204 -12.16 -0.19 5.20
N THR A 205 -12.90 0.25 4.19
CA THR A 205 -12.94 -0.30 2.83
C THR A 205 -11.56 -0.17 2.19
N ALA A 206 -10.89 -1.31 1.94
CA ALA A 206 -9.50 -1.36 1.49
C ALA A 206 -9.34 -1.13 -0.01
N SER A 207 -10.37 -1.40 -0.82
CA SER A 207 -10.48 -1.01 -2.24
C SER A 207 -11.82 -1.47 -2.79
N GLU A 208 -12.39 -0.72 -3.73
CA GLU A 208 -13.55 -1.15 -4.50
C GLU A 208 -13.07 -1.66 -5.87
N VAL A 209 -13.32 -2.94 -6.15
CA VAL A 209 -13.04 -3.55 -7.45
C VAL A 209 -14.37 -3.75 -8.16
N ALA A 210 -14.67 -2.88 -9.11
CA ALA A 210 -15.82 -3.08 -9.98
C ALA A 210 -15.52 -4.27 -10.92
N SER A 211 -16.47 -5.20 -11.11
CA SER A 211 -16.33 -6.17 -12.20
C SER A 211 -16.21 -5.41 -13.52
N SER A 212 -15.19 -5.72 -14.32
CA SER A 212 -14.89 -4.94 -15.52
C SER A 212 -16.09 -4.89 -16.49
N PRO A 213 -16.57 -3.70 -16.91
CA PRO A 213 -17.57 -3.60 -17.96
C PRO A 213 -16.97 -3.91 -19.35
N ARG A 214 -15.63 -3.98 -19.48
CA ARG A 214 -14.93 -4.04 -20.78
C ARG A 214 -15.15 -5.34 -21.56
N ARG A 215 -15.90 -6.32 -21.05
CA ARG A 215 -16.25 -7.54 -21.79
C ARG A 215 -17.71 -7.97 -21.71
N ALA A 216 -18.61 -7.16 -21.14
CA ALA A 216 -20.03 -7.50 -21.14
C ALA A 216 -20.95 -6.27 -21.21
N LEU A 217 -20.85 -5.51 -22.31
CA LEU A 217 -22.05 -5.02 -22.97
C LEU A 217 -22.64 -6.24 -23.69
N VAL A 218 -23.49 -6.98 -23.00
CA VAL A 218 -24.33 -8.01 -23.63
C VAL A 218 -25.75 -7.50 -23.51
N ASP A 219 -26.22 -6.92 -24.61
CA ASP A 219 -27.66 -6.78 -24.87
C ASP A 219 -28.32 -8.14 -24.66
N PHE A 220 -29.52 -8.17 -24.09
CA PHE A 220 -30.71 -8.49 -24.87
C PHE A 220 -31.94 -8.57 -23.97
N ALA A 221 -32.98 -7.90 -24.44
CA ALA A 221 -34.36 -8.18 -24.13
C ALA A 221 -34.67 -9.66 -24.39
N PHE A 222 -35.48 -10.29 -23.53
CA PHE A 222 -36.46 -11.26 -24.00
C PHE A 222 -37.69 -11.30 -23.08
N GLU A 223 -38.82 -11.48 -23.74
CA GLU A 223 -40.19 -11.42 -23.26
C GLU A 223 -40.50 -12.34 -22.07
N VAL A 224 -41.37 -11.83 -21.20
CA VAL A 224 -42.09 -12.61 -20.19
C VAL A 224 -43.35 -13.18 -20.86
N PRO A 225 -43.51 -14.50 -21.04
CA PRO A 225 -44.83 -15.06 -21.25
C PRO A 225 -45.54 -15.22 -19.90
N ALA A 226 -46.84 -14.91 -19.92
CA ALA A 226 -47.78 -15.03 -18.81
C ALA A 226 -48.01 -16.50 -18.37
#